data_AF-A0A2N7Q598-F1
#
_entry.id   AF-A0A2N7Q598-F1
#
_cell.length_a   1.000
_cell.length_b   1.000
_cell.length_c   1.000
_cell.angle_alpha   90.00
_cell.angle_beta   90.00
_cell.angle_gamma   90.00
#
_symmetry.space_group_name_H-M   'P 1'
#
loop_
_entity.id
_entity.type
_entity.pdbx_description
1 polymer ?
#
loop_
_entity_poly.entity_id
_entity_poly.type
_entity_poly.pdbx_seq_one_letter_code
_entity_poly.pdbx_strand_id
1 'polypeptide(L)'
;IKIKRVVEKPSPEEAPSNLAIIGRYIFDPVIFKFLKKIPKVHGEYQLTDAIQLMIENGYEVYAYLFKGIRFDTGNKEGFFKTFLHYATKNPKLKEILIRFVKENKIC
;
A
#
# COMPACT_ATOMS: atom_id res chain seq x y z
N ILE A 1 -0.85 -14.29 -8.76
CA ILE A 1 -1.81 -15.06 -7.94
C ILE A 1 -3.22 -14.65 -8.36
N LYS A 2 -4.10 -15.59 -8.74
CA LYS A 2 -5.49 -15.25 -9.10
C LYS A 2 -6.26 -14.84 -7.83
N ILE A 3 -6.89 -13.68 -7.85
CA ILE A 3 -7.64 -13.12 -6.73
C ILE A 3 -9.11 -13.54 -6.82
N LYS A 4 -9.68 -13.93 -5.68
CA LYS A 4 -11.10 -14.34 -5.57
C LYS A 4 -11.96 -13.33 -4.81
N ARG A 5 -11.35 -12.56 -3.91
CA ARG A 5 -12.05 -11.57 -3.08
C ARG A 5 -11.09 -10.45 -2.70
N VAL A 6 -11.60 -9.22 -2.74
CA VAL A 6 -10.94 -8.00 -2.25
C VAL A 6 -11.90 -7.33 -1.27
N VAL A 7 -11.37 -6.84 -0.15
CA VAL A 7 -12.14 -6.15 0.88
C VAL A 7 -11.39 -4.88 1.27
N GLU A 8 -12.06 -3.73 1.24
CA GLU A 8 -11.49 -2.48 1.74
C GLU A 8 -11.41 -2.51 3.26
N LYS A 9 -10.21 -2.37 3.81
CA LYS A 9 -9.96 -2.20 5.25
C LYS A 9 -10.80 -3.15 6.15
N PRO A 10 -10.69 -4.48 5.96
CA PRO A 10 -11.44 -5.44 6.76
C PRO A 10 -11.06 -5.35 8.24
N SER A 11 -11.96 -5.79 9.12
CA SER A 11 -11.54 -6.10 10.50
C SER A 11 -10.53 -7.26 10.49
N PRO A 12 -9.72 -7.42 11.56
CA PRO A 12 -8.81 -8.55 11.67
C PRO A 12 -9.49 -9.92 11.50
N GLU A 13 -10.72 -10.06 11.97
CA GLU A 13 -11.52 -11.30 11.90
C GLU A 13 -12.10 -11.55 10.50
N GLU A 14 -12.34 -10.48 9.73
CA GLU A 14 -12.91 -10.55 8.38
C GLU A 14 -11.85 -10.60 7.27
N ALA A 15 -10.57 -10.45 7.63
CA ALA A 15 -9.46 -10.43 6.68
C ALA A 15 -9.36 -11.78 5.93
N PRO A 16 -9.53 -11.81 4.59
CA PRO A 16 -9.52 -13.07 3.85
C PRO A 16 -8.12 -13.67 3.70
N SER A 17 -7.07 -12.89 4.00
CA SER A 17 -5.66 -13.31 3.97
C SER A 17 -4.77 -12.24 4.64
N ASN A 18 -3.47 -12.51 4.70
CA ASN A 18 -2.44 -11.54 5.09
C ASN A 18 -1.86 -10.74 3.90
N LEU A 19 -2.49 -10.75 2.74
CA LEU A 19 -2.04 -10.00 1.56
C LEU A 19 -2.70 -8.62 1.51
N ALA A 20 -1.88 -7.57 1.46
CA ALA A 20 -2.34 -6.18 1.37
C ALA A 20 -2.04 -5.56 0.01
N ILE A 21 -2.93 -4.68 -0.44
CA ILE A 21 -2.76 -3.92 -1.68
C ILE A 21 -1.91 -2.68 -1.41
N ILE A 22 -0.80 -2.51 -2.14
CA ILE A 22 0.22 -1.48 -1.87
C ILE A 22 0.06 -0.20 -2.71
N GLY A 23 -1.04 -0.07 -3.46
CA GLY A 23 -1.29 1.12 -4.29
C GLY A 23 -0.54 1.13 -5.64
N ARG A 24 -0.36 -0.04 -6.25
CA ARG A 24 0.16 -0.17 -7.63
C ARG A 24 -0.77 -1.08 -8.40
N TYR A 25 -1.29 -0.57 -9.51
CA TYR A 25 -2.31 -1.23 -10.30
C TYR A 25 -2.02 -1.07 -11.78
N ILE A 26 -2.40 -2.08 -12.55
CA ILE A 26 -2.49 -2.03 -14.00
C ILE A 26 -3.91 -2.47 -14.30
N PHE A 27 -4.72 -1.58 -14.87
CA PHE A 27 -6.11 -1.84 -15.17
C PHE A 27 -6.36 -1.78 -16.66
N ASP A 28 -7.21 -2.68 -17.14
CA ASP A 28 -7.95 -2.46 -18.38
C ASP A 28 -8.94 -1.30 -18.19
N PRO A 29 -9.18 -0.44 -19.20
CA PRO A 29 -10.14 0.66 -19.14
C PRO A 29 -11.55 0.27 -18.67
N VAL A 30 -11.93 -1.00 -18.78
CA VAL A 30 -13.20 -1.52 -18.29
C VAL A 30 -13.43 -1.22 -16.80
N ILE A 31 -12.39 -1.01 -15.98
CA ILE A 31 -12.51 -0.61 -14.57
C ILE A 31 -13.43 0.63 -14.38
N PHE A 32 -13.41 1.57 -15.32
CA PHE A 32 -14.24 2.77 -15.25
C PHE A 32 -15.74 2.47 -15.36
N LYS A 33 -16.13 1.37 -16.04
CA LYS A 33 -17.51 0.89 -16.06
C LYS A 33 -17.97 0.44 -14.68
N PHE A 34 -17.08 -0.15 -13.90
CA PHE A 34 -17.37 -0.66 -12.56
C PHE A 34 -17.34 0.44 -11.50
N LEU A 35 -16.39 1.37 -11.60
CA LEU A 35 -16.34 2.57 -10.74
C LEU A 35 -17.64 3.40 -10.78
N LYS A 36 -18.29 3.48 -11.95
CA LYS A 36 -19.58 4.20 -12.10
C LYS A 36 -20.77 3.50 -11.44
N LYS A 37 -20.65 2.20 -11.11
CA LYS A 37 -21.74 1.39 -10.58
C LYS A 37 -21.71 1.24 -9.06
N ILE A 38 -20.55 1.43 -8.44
CA ILE A 38 -20.41 1.30 -7.00
C ILE A 38 -20.96 2.53 -6.27
N PRO A 39 -21.51 2.37 -5.06
CA PRO A 39 -21.89 3.52 -4.23
C PRO A 39 -20.63 4.26 -3.75
N LYS A 40 -20.84 5.50 -3.27
CA LYS A 40 -19.80 6.22 -2.53
C LYS A 40 -19.84 5.80 -1.07
N VAL A 41 -18.66 5.57 -0.50
CA VAL A 41 -18.46 5.35 0.93
C VAL A 41 -17.70 6.55 1.47
N HIS A 42 -18.27 7.25 2.45
CA HIS A 42 -17.73 8.51 2.99
C HIS A 42 -17.45 9.60 1.93
N GLY A 43 -18.27 9.65 0.88
CA GLY A 43 -18.14 10.64 -0.20
C GLY A 43 -17.16 10.26 -1.32
N GLU A 44 -16.47 9.13 -1.19
CA GLU A 44 -15.47 8.65 -2.15
C GLU A 44 -15.90 7.33 -2.79
N TYR A 45 -15.50 7.12 -4.06
CA TYR A 45 -15.59 5.81 -4.70
C TYR A 45 -14.39 4.97 -4.31
N GLN A 46 -14.61 3.84 -3.65
CA GLN A 46 -13.54 2.95 -3.23
C GLN A 46 -13.13 2.04 -4.41
N LEU A 47 -11.86 2.12 -4.80
CA LEU A 47 -11.35 1.35 -5.94
C LEU A 47 -11.46 -0.17 -5.71
N THR A 48 -11.29 -0.61 -4.48
CA THR A 48 -11.41 -2.01 -4.04
C THR A 48 -12.80 -2.58 -4.26
N ASP A 49 -13.86 -1.80 -4.04
CA ASP A 49 -15.24 -2.19 -4.34
C ASP A 49 -15.45 -2.40 -5.84
N ALA A 50 -14.87 -1.54 -6.68
CA ALA A 50 -14.95 -1.70 -8.14
C ALA A 50 -14.18 -2.94 -8.61
N ILE A 51 -13.02 -3.25 -8.02
CA ILE A 51 -12.27 -4.48 -8.31
C ILE A 51 -13.06 -5.71 -7.88
N GLN A 52 -13.69 -5.68 -6.70
CA GLN A 52 -14.53 -6.77 -6.22
C GLN A 52 -15.71 -7.01 -7.17
N LEU A 53 -16.39 -5.95 -7.60
CA LEU A 53 -17.48 -6.04 -8.57
C LEU A 53 -17.02 -6.57 -9.93
N MET A 54 -15.80 -6.24 -10.38
CA MET A 54 -15.20 -6.84 -11.58
C MET A 54 -15.10 -8.36 -11.45
N ILE A 55 -14.57 -8.84 -10.32
CA ILE A 55 -14.41 -10.27 -10.03
C ILE A 55 -15.77 -10.98 -10.05
N GLU A 56 -16.77 -10.40 -9.40
CA GLU A 56 -18.14 -10.93 -9.37
C GLU A 56 -18.80 -11.00 -10.75
N ASN A 57 -18.39 -10.12 -11.68
CA ASN A 57 -18.86 -10.11 -13.06
C ASN A 57 -17.98 -10.97 -14.00
N GLY A 58 -17.14 -11.85 -13.44
CA GLY A 58 -16.35 -12.84 -14.18
C GLY A 58 -15.04 -12.32 -14.76
N TYR A 59 -14.62 -11.10 -14.45
CA TYR A 59 -13.32 -10.58 -14.88
C TYR A 59 -12.20 -11.18 -14.03
N GLU A 60 -11.11 -11.55 -14.68
CA GLU A 60 -9.96 -12.09 -13.96
C GLU A 60 -9.09 -10.97 -13.40
N VAL A 61 -8.78 -11.07 -12.10
CA VAL A 61 -7.87 -10.16 -11.40
C VAL A 61 -6.71 -10.95 -10.81
N TYR A 62 -5.51 -10.45 -10.99
CA TYR A 62 -4.28 -11.09 -10.52
C TYR A 62 -3.48 -10.15 -9.62
N ALA A 63 -3.00 -10.68 -8.51
CA ALA A 63 -2.01 -10.00 -7.68
C ALA A 63 -0.59 -10.41 -8.06
N TYR A 64 0.31 -9.42 -8.04
CA TYR A 64 1.75 -9.60 -8.12
C TYR A 64 2.35 -9.41 -6.71
N LEU A 65 3.06 -10.42 -6.22
CA LEU A 65 3.79 -10.31 -4.96
C LEU A 65 5.07 -9.53 -5.20
N PHE A 66 5.04 -8.25 -4.81
CA PHE A 66 6.22 -7.40 -4.88
C PHE A 66 7.34 -7.93 -3.99
N LYS A 67 8.52 -8.15 -4.58
CA LYS A 67 9.74 -8.50 -3.86
C LYS A 67 10.57 -7.22 -3.64
N GLY A 68 10.53 -6.69 -2.43
CA GLY A 68 11.30 -5.51 -2.04
C GLY A 68 10.84 -4.96 -0.71
N ILE A 69 11.43 -3.82 -0.32
CA ILE A 69 11.05 -3.12 0.90
C ILE A 69 10.00 -2.06 0.54
N ARG A 70 8.81 -2.18 1.13
CA ARG A 70 7.79 -1.13 1.06
C ARG A 70 7.97 -0.21 2.26
N PHE A 71 7.97 1.09 1.99
CA PHE A 71 7.85 2.12 3.00
C PHE A 71 6.47 2.78 2.89
N ASP A 72 5.78 2.88 4.02
CA ASP A 72 4.54 3.64 4.11
C ASP A 72 4.83 5.05 4.60
N THR A 73 4.95 5.99 3.67
CA THR A 73 5.23 7.39 3.99
C THR A 73 3.97 8.20 4.32
N GLY A 74 2.79 7.56 4.37
CA GLY A 74 1.52 8.21 4.70
C GLY A 74 1.34 8.48 6.20
N ASN A 75 2.17 7.87 7.06
CA ASN A 75 2.18 8.10 8.50
C ASN A 75 3.56 8.55 8.99
N LYS A 76 3.60 9.24 10.14
CA LYS A 76 4.83 9.87 10.68
C LYS A 76 5.95 8.88 10.94
N GLU A 77 5.61 7.73 11.54
CA GLU A 77 6.60 6.71 11.89
C GLU A 77 7.23 6.10 10.63
N GLY A 78 6.40 5.69 9.67
CA GLY A 78 6.85 5.14 8.41
C GLY A 78 7.65 6.15 7.58
N PHE A 79 7.24 7.41 7.56
CA PHE A 79 8.01 8.49 6.95
C PHE A 79 9.41 8.62 7.58
N PHE A 80 9.51 8.65 8.91
CA PHE A 80 10.79 8.76 9.60
C PHE A 80 11.68 7.54 9.39
N LYS A 81 11.12 6.32 9.48
CA LYS A 81 11.83 5.07 9.15
C LYS A 81 12.36 5.07 7.72
N THR A 82 11.59 5.60 6.77
CA THR A 82 12.02 5.73 5.37
C THR A 82 13.25 6.61 5.28
N PHE A 83 13.21 7.80 5.91
CA PHE A 83 14.33 8.72 5.91
C PHE A 83 15.59 8.10 6.50
N LEU A 84 15.49 7.48 7.68
CA LEU A 84 16.63 6.82 8.32
C LEU A 84 17.21 5.69 7.46
N HIS A 85 16.35 4.86 6.86
CA HIS A 85 16.79 3.78 5.97
C HIS A 85 17.60 4.28 4.79
N TYR A 86 17.17 5.36 4.13
CA TYR A 86 17.92 5.93 3.01
C TYR A 86 19.15 6.72 3.46
N ALA A 87 19.08 7.42 4.60
CA ALA A 87 20.22 8.13 5.18
C ALA A 87 21.38 7.17 5.48
N THR A 88 21.11 5.98 6.04
CA THR A 88 22.15 4.98 6.32
C THR A 88 22.79 4.38 5.08
N LYS A 89 22.12 4.46 3.92
CA LYS A 89 22.63 3.96 2.63
C LYS A 89 23.44 5.00 1.86
N ASN A 90 23.30 6.29 2.17
CA ASN A 90 24.08 7.35 1.57
C ASN A 90 25.27 7.70 2.47
N PRO A 91 26.53 7.60 2.00
CA PRO A 91 27.70 7.84 2.85
C PRO A 91 27.71 9.20 3.56
N LYS A 92 27.32 10.28 2.86
CA LYS A 92 27.30 11.65 3.42
C LYS A 92 26.21 11.80 4.48
N LEU A 93 25.01 11.28 4.20
CA LEU A 93 23.89 11.36 5.16
C LEU A 93 24.13 10.46 6.38
N LYS A 94 24.75 9.30 6.18
CA LYS A 94 25.12 8.39 7.26
C LYS A 94 26.09 9.06 8.23
N GLU A 95 27.08 9.80 7.73
CA GLU A 95 28.02 10.54 8.56
C GLU A 95 27.33 11.62 9.39
N ILE A 96 26.44 12.41 8.76
CA ILE A 96 25.62 13.42 9.46
C ILE A 96 24.77 12.78 10.55
N LEU A 97 24.09 11.66 10.25
CA LEU A 97 23.24 10.94 11.20
C LEU A 97 24.05 10.42 12.39
N ILE A 98 25.22 9.79 12.14
CA ILE A 98 26.09 9.29 13.22
C ILE A 98 26.59 10.43 14.10
N ARG A 99 26.99 11.56 13.51
CA ARG A 99 27.43 12.74 14.26
C ARG A 99 26.32 13.29 15.14
N PHE A 100 25.12 13.46 14.58
CA PHE A 100 23.95 13.94 15.31
C PHE A 100 23.61 13.05 16.51
N VAL A 101 23.60 11.73 16.32
CA VAL A 101 23.33 10.75 17.37
C VAL A 101 24.35 10.86 18.52
N LYS A 102 25.65 10.98 18.20
CA LYS A 102 26.72 11.16 19.19
C LYS A 102 26.62 12.48 19.96
N GLU A 103 26.41 13.60 19.25
CA GLU A 103 26.30 14.94 19.86
C GLU A 103 25.13 15.04 20.84
N ASN A 104 24.04 14.32 20.56
CA ASN A 104 22.83 14.34 21.39
C ASN A 104 22.77 13.20 22.42
N LYS A 105 23.83 12.38 22.55
CA LYS A 105 23.88 11.21 23.47
C LYS A 105 22.67 10.28 23.32
N ILE A 106 22.21 10.12 22.08
CA ILE A 106 21.20 9.14 21.74
C ILE A 106 21.98 7.83 21.61
N CYS A 107 21.97 7.01 22.66
CA CYS A 107 22.83 5.82 22.89
C CYS A 107 24.16 6.10 23.60
#